data_AF-A0A7Y2UMD7-F1
#
_entry.id   AF-A0A7Y2UMD7-F1
#
_cell.length_a   1.000
_cell.length_b   1.000
_cell.length_c   1.000
_cell.angle_alpha   90.00
_cell.angle_beta   90.00
_cell.angle_gamma   90.00
#
_symmetry.space_group_name_H-M   'P 1'
#
loop_
_entity.id
_entity.type
_entity.pdbx_description
1 polymer ?
#
loop_
_entity_poly.entity_id
_entity_poly.type
_entity_poly.pdbx_seq_one_letter_code
_entity_poly.pdbx_strand_id
1 'polypeptide(L)'
;RFSFADESYDLAVTHLREAVEHMQVAAEQLFSGRLREALGPEQAALQAILKANAQNRRTAIQMASQGGSGGTGSAAMNEREDLRELFEMEMGRLENRYEMPRTAAASGRGDQEEALKRLRQLAQRQERLNRAQADADRRHERLTEAQQKRQLEELRREQEELGREAEALARRWSRQPGINRTQSSLSSLEQAVSQMQEAARNLAQRDPGIAAASGRQALQKLRDQQKRIERSQGTSTGDLVRELGEKAEQLQAQEDEILAQMEHFQRVKSENRQGLNRIISEKDSLQEMLQETEDIIRAAGAAGRPSHPELERQAQEALRSLNQEDIERRIEASKAGLLAGQLEDAMATEREIEQSIRRLGDRLHEFDLLVPGTSVAQNQRAAAAAAALSHELENLQQQVEALRSGQHQAAGSGSEPGNQPGNSGSDQIADLNAVRDGLARSRRYAEGLLAPWAQRESWAVDARSIYRQLSRAQIEDFINQPTLWQTLLEPSRELASALQAQLEMERLSDNAFSPSEQTPPSPYESQVETYYRSLSELIRDKE
;
A
#
# COMPACT_ATOMS: atom_id res chain seq x y z
N ARG A 1 -7.48 -23.97 30.43
CA ARG A 1 -7.32 -24.72 29.16
C ARG A 1 -8.43 -24.23 28.23
N PHE A 2 -8.16 -23.19 27.45
CA PHE A 2 -9.12 -22.66 26.48
C PHE A 2 -8.92 -23.41 25.17
N SER A 3 -9.95 -24.15 24.74
CA SER A 3 -10.01 -24.85 23.45
C SER A 3 -10.41 -23.85 22.38
N PHE A 4 -9.44 -23.13 21.81
CA PHE A 4 -9.67 -22.24 20.66
C PHE A 4 -9.84 -23.01 19.33
N ALA A 5 -9.74 -24.34 19.36
CA ALA A 5 -9.89 -25.17 18.18
C ALA A 5 -11.37 -25.39 17.82
N ASP A 6 -12.29 -25.44 18.78
CA ASP A 6 -13.70 -25.78 18.49
C ASP A 6 -14.49 -24.63 17.85
N GLU A 7 -14.35 -23.39 18.33
CA GLU A 7 -15.22 -22.29 17.87
C GLU A 7 -15.08 -21.97 16.37
N SER A 8 -13.89 -22.09 15.79
CA SER A 8 -13.70 -21.83 14.35
C SER A 8 -14.22 -22.97 13.46
N TYR A 9 -14.16 -24.22 13.95
CA TYR A 9 -14.78 -25.36 13.27
C TYR A 9 -16.30 -25.32 13.39
N ASP A 10 -16.83 -24.95 14.56
CA ASP A 10 -18.27 -24.77 14.78
C ASP A 10 -18.83 -23.65 13.90
N LEU A 11 -18.09 -22.55 13.74
CA LEU A 11 -18.44 -21.47 12.81
C LEU A 11 -18.35 -21.90 11.33
N ALA A 12 -17.36 -22.72 10.97
CA ALA A 12 -17.29 -23.27 9.62
C ALA A 12 -18.46 -24.24 9.32
N VAL A 13 -18.82 -25.09 10.29
CA VAL A 13 -19.93 -26.05 10.17
C VAL A 13 -21.28 -25.34 10.11
N THR A 14 -21.48 -24.25 10.86
CA THR A 14 -22.71 -23.45 10.79
C THR A 14 -22.87 -22.78 9.44
N HIS A 15 -21.82 -22.16 8.88
CA HIS A 15 -21.87 -21.59 7.53
C HIS A 15 -22.07 -22.65 6.43
N LEU A 16 -21.55 -23.86 6.60
CA LEU A 16 -21.84 -24.97 5.68
C LEU A 16 -23.30 -25.44 5.77
N ARG A 17 -23.92 -25.42 6.96
CA ARG A 17 -25.36 -25.72 7.10
C ARG A 17 -26.23 -24.66 6.45
N GLU A 18 -25.91 -23.38 6.63
CA GLU A 18 -26.57 -22.26 5.95
C GLU A 18 -26.44 -22.38 4.42
N ALA A 19 -25.27 -22.79 3.93
CA ALA A 19 -25.07 -23.06 2.51
C ALA A 19 -26.00 -24.17 2.00
N VAL A 20 -26.13 -25.28 2.73
CA VAL A 20 -26.99 -26.40 2.36
C VAL A 20 -28.46 -25.99 2.29
N GLU A 21 -28.95 -25.18 3.23
CA GLU A 21 -30.33 -24.66 3.21
C GLU A 21 -30.58 -23.78 1.97
N HIS A 22 -29.65 -22.87 1.64
CA HIS A 22 -29.75 -22.04 0.44
C HIS A 22 -29.64 -22.86 -0.86
N MET A 23 -28.83 -23.91 -0.87
CA MET A 23 -28.75 -24.84 -2.02
C MET A 23 -30.03 -25.65 -2.21
N GLN A 24 -30.73 -26.02 -1.14
CA GLN A 24 -32.02 -26.72 -1.23
C GLN A 24 -33.10 -25.81 -1.83
N VAL A 25 -33.17 -24.56 -1.39
CA VAL A 25 -34.12 -23.58 -1.94
C VAL A 25 -33.80 -23.27 -3.41
N ALA A 26 -32.52 -23.14 -3.76
CA ALA A 26 -32.09 -22.99 -5.15
C ALA A 26 -32.45 -24.22 -5.99
N ALA A 27 -32.25 -25.42 -5.46
CA ALA A 27 -32.59 -26.67 -6.14
C ALA A 27 -34.10 -26.76 -6.41
N GLU A 28 -34.98 -26.47 -5.44
CA GLU A 28 -36.43 -26.46 -5.65
C GLU A 28 -36.87 -25.46 -6.73
N GLN A 29 -36.25 -24.28 -6.77
CA GLN A 29 -36.56 -23.25 -7.76
C GLN A 29 -36.01 -23.63 -9.15
N LEU A 30 -34.86 -24.28 -9.23
CA LEU A 30 -34.32 -24.88 -10.47
C LEU A 30 -35.20 -26.03 -10.96
N PHE A 31 -35.69 -26.90 -10.07
CA PHE A 31 -36.64 -27.97 -10.39
C PHE A 31 -37.96 -27.43 -10.94
N SER A 32 -38.36 -26.23 -10.52
CA SER A 32 -39.54 -25.53 -11.06
C SER A 32 -39.30 -24.77 -12.37
N GLY A 33 -38.08 -24.82 -12.94
CA GLY A 33 -37.71 -24.15 -14.19
C GLY A 33 -37.47 -22.64 -14.07
N ARG A 34 -37.39 -22.10 -12.86
CA ARG A 34 -37.26 -20.66 -12.60
C ARG A 34 -35.80 -20.25 -12.39
N LEU A 35 -35.03 -20.30 -13.48
CA LEU A 35 -33.59 -19.96 -13.48
C LEU A 35 -33.26 -18.57 -12.92
N ARG A 36 -34.13 -17.57 -13.14
CA ARG A 36 -33.91 -16.20 -12.60
C ARG A 36 -34.17 -16.08 -11.11
N GLU A 37 -35.10 -16.86 -10.57
CA GLU A 37 -35.45 -16.83 -9.15
C GLU A 37 -34.41 -17.64 -8.34
N ALA A 38 -33.90 -18.73 -8.91
CA ALA A 38 -32.86 -19.57 -8.31
C ALA A 38 -31.49 -18.89 -8.14
N LEU A 39 -31.21 -17.86 -8.92
CA LEU A 39 -29.92 -17.17 -8.91
C LEU A 39 -29.61 -16.46 -7.57
N GLY A 40 -30.65 -15.96 -6.89
CA GLY A 40 -30.53 -15.36 -5.56
C GLY A 40 -30.07 -16.35 -4.48
N PRO A 41 -30.80 -17.45 -4.22
CA PRO A 41 -30.39 -18.44 -3.24
C PRO A 41 -29.09 -19.16 -3.61
N GLU A 42 -28.79 -19.31 -4.90
CA GLU A 42 -27.51 -19.89 -5.35
C GLU A 42 -26.31 -19.00 -5.01
N GLN A 43 -26.44 -17.68 -5.18
CA GLN A 43 -25.42 -16.72 -4.75
C GLN A 43 -25.26 -16.69 -3.22
N ALA A 44 -26.35 -16.81 -2.47
CA ALA A 44 -26.30 -16.88 -1.01
C ALA A 44 -25.57 -18.15 -0.52
N ALA A 45 -25.84 -19.30 -1.15
CA ALA A 45 -25.13 -20.54 -0.89
C ALA A 45 -23.62 -20.42 -1.15
N LEU A 46 -23.25 -19.82 -2.29
CA LEU A 46 -21.84 -19.61 -2.65
C LEU A 46 -21.12 -18.72 -1.62
N GLN A 47 -21.75 -17.65 -1.17
CA GLN A 47 -21.19 -16.77 -0.14
C GLN A 47 -20.97 -17.51 1.19
N ALA A 48 -21.89 -18.38 1.59
CA ALA A 48 -21.77 -19.17 2.81
C ALA A 48 -20.62 -20.20 2.72
N ILE A 49 -20.43 -20.82 1.56
CA ILE A 49 -19.29 -21.73 1.30
C ILE A 49 -17.96 -20.98 1.36
N LEU A 50 -17.87 -19.78 0.77
CA LEU A 50 -16.66 -18.95 0.82
C LEU A 50 -16.31 -18.54 2.24
N LYS A 51 -17.31 -18.17 3.06
CA LYS A 51 -17.13 -17.87 4.48
C LYS A 51 -16.60 -19.08 5.26
N ALA A 52 -17.16 -20.27 5.04
CA ALA A 52 -16.67 -21.49 5.67
C ALA A 52 -15.21 -21.81 5.28
N ASN A 53 -14.86 -21.64 4.00
CA ASN A 53 -13.49 -21.87 3.51
C ASN A 53 -12.48 -20.88 4.09
N ALA A 54 -12.86 -19.61 4.27
CA ALA A 54 -12.03 -18.61 4.91
C ALA A 54 -11.73 -18.97 6.37
N GLN A 55 -12.73 -19.44 7.11
CA GLN A 55 -12.54 -19.90 8.49
C GLN A 55 -11.64 -21.14 8.56
N ASN A 56 -11.85 -22.13 7.69
CA ASN A 56 -11.02 -23.33 7.66
C ASN A 56 -9.55 -23.03 7.29
N ARG A 57 -9.32 -22.08 6.38
CA ARG A 57 -7.98 -21.60 6.01
C ARG A 57 -7.30 -20.87 7.18
N ARG A 58 -8.05 -20.07 7.94
CA ARG A 58 -7.56 -19.39 9.14
C ARG A 58 -7.13 -20.40 10.20
N THR A 59 -7.90 -21.46 10.41
CA THR A 59 -7.57 -22.54 11.35
C THR A 59 -6.34 -23.35 10.89
N ALA A 60 -6.21 -23.62 9.59
CA ALA A 60 -5.04 -24.29 9.03
C ALA A 60 -3.75 -23.47 9.19
N ILE A 61 -3.83 -22.15 9.03
CA ILE A 61 -2.70 -21.24 9.24
C ILE A 61 -2.35 -21.12 10.74
N GLN A 62 -3.35 -21.04 11.62
CA GLN A 62 -3.11 -21.05 13.06
C GLN A 62 -2.45 -22.34 13.54
N MET A 63 -2.90 -23.51 13.05
CA MET A 63 -2.23 -24.80 13.33
C MET A 63 -0.81 -24.89 12.77
N ALA A 64 -0.56 -24.32 11.58
CA ALA A 64 0.78 -24.26 11.00
C ALA A 64 1.73 -23.35 11.81
N SER A 65 1.20 -22.29 12.45
CA SER A 65 1.97 -21.34 13.27
C SER A 65 2.17 -21.79 14.73
N GLN A 66 1.31 -22.67 15.25
CA GLN A 66 1.36 -23.13 16.65
C GLN A 66 2.19 -24.41 16.87
N GLY A 67 2.69 -25.03 15.79
CA GLY A 67 3.59 -26.20 15.84
C GLY A 67 5.09 -25.87 15.95
N GLY A 68 5.45 -24.74 16.56
CA GLY A 68 6.82 -24.20 16.52
C GLY A 68 7.41 -23.88 17.90
N SER A 69 7.59 -24.89 18.76
CA SER A 69 8.53 -24.83 19.87
C SER A 69 9.03 -26.24 20.19
N GLY A 70 10.28 -26.53 19.82
CA GLY A 70 10.97 -27.76 20.22
C GLY A 70 11.70 -28.47 19.08
N GLY A 71 13.02 -28.22 19.00
CA GLY A 71 14.09 -29.19 18.73
C GLY A 71 13.95 -30.27 17.63
N THR A 72 15.03 -30.38 16.85
CA THR A 72 15.50 -31.57 16.09
C THR A 72 14.72 -32.01 14.85
N GLY A 73 15.31 -31.81 13.65
CA GLY A 73 14.89 -32.53 12.45
C GLY A 73 15.25 -31.94 11.07
N SER A 74 16.51 -31.58 10.83
CA SER A 74 17.02 -30.97 9.57
C SER A 74 17.07 -31.90 8.33
N ALA A 75 16.26 -32.96 8.26
CA ALA A 75 16.24 -33.89 7.11
C ALA A 75 14.85 -34.00 6.46
N ALA A 76 13.78 -33.98 7.26
CA ALA A 76 12.40 -34.08 6.76
C ALA A 76 11.84 -32.74 6.22
N MET A 77 12.49 -31.61 6.52
CA MET A 77 12.14 -30.31 5.91
C MET A 77 12.65 -30.19 4.48
N ASN A 78 13.88 -30.64 4.19
CA ASN A 78 14.45 -30.59 2.84
C ASN A 78 13.66 -31.45 1.84
N GLU A 79 13.23 -32.66 2.22
CA GLU A 79 12.42 -33.51 1.34
C GLU A 79 10.99 -32.96 1.13
N ARG A 80 10.44 -32.23 2.11
CA ARG A 80 9.14 -31.56 1.99
C ARG A 80 9.23 -30.25 1.23
N GLU A 81 10.35 -29.54 1.30
CA GLU A 81 10.67 -28.38 0.45
C GLU A 81 10.95 -28.83 -0.99
N ASP A 82 11.75 -29.87 -1.22
CA ASP A 82 12.03 -30.41 -2.56
C ASP A 82 10.73 -30.93 -3.23
N LEU A 83 9.83 -31.58 -2.50
CA LEU A 83 8.51 -31.98 -3.03
C LEU A 83 7.59 -30.79 -3.27
N ARG A 84 7.60 -29.77 -2.40
CA ARG A 84 6.86 -28.52 -2.64
C ARG A 84 7.40 -27.78 -3.86
N GLU A 85 8.72 -27.75 -4.05
CA GLU A 85 9.38 -27.13 -5.20
C GLU A 85 9.01 -27.88 -6.49
N LEU A 86 8.97 -29.21 -6.47
CA LEU A 86 8.49 -30.02 -7.61
C LEU A 86 7.01 -29.78 -7.93
N PHE A 87 6.14 -29.71 -6.91
CA PHE A 87 4.73 -29.37 -7.11
C PHE A 87 4.55 -27.94 -7.61
N GLU A 88 5.32 -26.96 -7.14
CA GLU A 88 5.29 -25.58 -7.60
C GLU A 88 5.86 -25.43 -9.02
N MET A 89 6.87 -26.22 -9.39
CA MET A 89 7.37 -26.34 -10.76
C MET A 89 6.31 -26.93 -11.71
N GLU A 90 5.59 -27.95 -11.26
CA GLU A 90 4.50 -28.57 -12.02
C GLU A 90 3.28 -27.64 -12.15
N MET A 91 2.95 -26.89 -11.10
CA MET A 91 1.91 -25.87 -11.11
C MET A 91 2.25 -24.71 -12.05
N GLY A 92 3.50 -24.20 -12.04
CA GLY A 92 3.91 -23.16 -12.98
C GLY A 92 3.88 -23.60 -14.45
N ARG A 93 4.14 -24.89 -14.73
CA ARG A 93 4.00 -25.49 -16.08
C ARG A 93 2.55 -25.75 -16.47
N LEU A 94 1.65 -25.93 -15.51
CA LEU A 94 0.22 -26.07 -15.74
C LEU A 94 -0.43 -24.69 -15.94
N GLU A 95 -0.01 -23.69 -15.17
CA GLU A 95 -0.47 -22.28 -15.29
C GLU A 95 -0.18 -21.73 -16.69
N ASN A 96 1.00 -22.00 -17.25
CA ASN A 96 1.34 -21.66 -18.64
C ASN A 96 0.47 -22.37 -19.70
N ARG A 97 -0.07 -23.57 -19.40
CA ARG A 97 -0.86 -24.38 -20.35
C ARG A 97 -2.34 -23.99 -20.39
N TYR A 98 -2.82 -23.25 -19.40
CA TYR A 98 -4.22 -22.82 -19.31
C TYR A 98 -4.43 -21.32 -19.61
N GLU A 99 -3.38 -20.57 -19.99
CA GLU A 99 -3.55 -19.25 -20.60
C GLU A 99 -4.08 -19.37 -22.04
N MET A 100 -5.40 -19.49 -22.17
CA MET A 100 -6.08 -19.32 -23.46
C MET A 100 -5.85 -17.90 -23.98
N PRO A 101 -5.55 -17.69 -25.28
CA PRO A 101 -5.54 -16.37 -25.88
C PRO A 101 -6.97 -15.81 -25.87
N ARG A 102 -7.29 -14.92 -24.94
CA ARG A 102 -8.58 -14.21 -24.94
C ARG A 102 -8.58 -13.12 -26.02
N THR A 103 -9.64 -13.10 -26.79
CA THR A 103 -9.91 -12.15 -27.88
C THR A 103 -9.99 -10.71 -27.36
N ALA A 104 -9.31 -9.82 -28.10
CA ALA A 104 -9.17 -8.39 -27.84
C ALA A 104 -10.49 -7.67 -27.56
N ALA A 105 -10.52 -6.92 -26.44
CA ALA A 105 -11.44 -5.81 -26.22
C ALA A 105 -10.62 -4.56 -25.86
N ALA A 106 -10.83 -3.50 -26.64
CA ALA A 106 -10.04 -2.29 -26.68
C ALA A 106 -10.10 -1.47 -25.39
N SER A 107 -9.06 -1.55 -24.56
CA SER A 107 -8.67 -0.46 -23.65
C SER A 107 -7.18 -0.59 -23.31
N GLY A 108 -6.39 0.46 -23.59
CA GLY A 108 -4.94 0.45 -23.38
C GLY A 108 -4.47 0.27 -21.92
N ARG A 109 -5.41 0.26 -20.96
CA ARG A 109 -5.17 0.01 -19.53
C ARG A 109 -5.07 -1.48 -19.20
N GLY A 110 -5.89 -2.33 -19.84
CA GLY A 110 -5.85 -3.79 -19.64
C GLY A 110 -4.56 -4.41 -20.18
N ASP A 111 -4.10 -3.94 -21.34
CA ASP A 111 -2.84 -4.41 -21.94
C ASP A 111 -1.60 -4.03 -21.11
N GLN A 112 -1.63 -2.85 -20.47
CA GLN A 112 -0.56 -2.40 -19.56
C GLN A 112 -0.51 -3.24 -18.28
N GLU A 113 -1.68 -3.58 -17.74
CA GLU A 113 -1.79 -4.43 -16.57
C GLU A 113 -1.35 -5.87 -16.87
N GLU A 114 -1.64 -6.39 -18.06
CA GLU A 114 -1.16 -7.67 -18.54
C GLU A 114 0.37 -7.67 -18.74
N ALA A 115 0.92 -6.60 -19.30
CA ALA A 115 2.37 -6.43 -19.42
C ALA A 115 3.07 -6.36 -18.06
N LEU A 116 2.45 -5.72 -17.05
CA LEU A 116 2.92 -5.70 -15.67
C LEU A 116 2.85 -7.07 -14.99
N LYS A 117 1.74 -7.80 -15.17
CA LYS A 117 1.60 -9.16 -14.65
C LYS A 117 2.69 -10.06 -15.22
N ARG A 118 2.95 -9.98 -16.53
CA ARG A 118 4.06 -10.68 -17.19
C ARG A 118 5.43 -10.27 -16.67
N LEU A 119 5.66 -8.98 -16.43
CA LEU A 119 6.92 -8.49 -15.86
C LEU A 119 7.15 -9.05 -14.44
N ARG A 120 6.11 -9.09 -13.60
CA ARG A 120 6.17 -9.68 -12.25
C ARG A 120 6.47 -11.17 -12.30
N GLN A 121 5.78 -11.91 -13.17
CA GLN A 121 6.03 -13.34 -13.36
C GLN A 121 7.48 -13.59 -13.81
N LEU A 122 7.98 -12.80 -14.77
CA LEU A 122 9.35 -12.90 -15.26
C LEU A 122 10.38 -12.61 -14.14
N ALA A 123 10.15 -11.58 -13.33
CA ALA A 123 11.01 -11.26 -12.19
C ALA A 123 11.00 -12.39 -11.14
N GLN A 124 9.83 -12.95 -10.83
CA GLN A 124 9.70 -14.05 -9.87
C GLN A 124 10.37 -15.33 -10.38
N ARG A 125 10.28 -15.63 -11.69
CA ARG A 125 11.00 -16.74 -12.31
C ARG A 125 12.51 -16.51 -12.31
N GLN A 126 12.99 -15.31 -12.65
CA GLN A 126 14.42 -15.00 -12.58
C GLN A 126 14.96 -15.08 -11.15
N GLU A 127 14.16 -14.70 -10.15
CA GLU A 127 14.54 -14.87 -8.74
C GLU A 127 14.66 -16.34 -8.35
N ARG A 128 13.70 -17.19 -8.74
CA ARG A 128 13.79 -18.64 -8.53
C ARG A 128 15.02 -19.24 -9.20
N LEU A 129 15.27 -18.86 -10.45
CA LEU A 129 16.41 -19.33 -11.22
C LEU A 129 17.74 -18.89 -10.60
N ASN A 130 17.84 -17.64 -10.13
CA ASN A 130 19.02 -17.16 -9.40
C ASN A 130 19.28 -17.94 -8.11
N ARG A 131 18.22 -18.36 -7.38
CA ARG A 131 18.35 -19.21 -6.18
C ARG A 131 18.81 -20.61 -6.55
N ALA A 132 18.20 -21.23 -7.56
CA ALA A 132 18.57 -22.56 -8.04
C ALA A 132 20.01 -22.60 -8.58
N GLN A 133 20.49 -21.54 -9.23
CA GLN A 133 21.90 -21.38 -9.62
C GLN A 133 22.83 -21.30 -8.40
N ALA A 134 22.49 -20.48 -7.39
CA ALA A 134 23.28 -20.36 -6.18
C ALA A 134 23.33 -21.66 -5.37
N ASP A 135 22.24 -22.45 -5.39
CA ASP A 135 22.22 -23.76 -4.76
C ASP A 135 22.97 -24.82 -5.59
N ALA A 136 22.96 -24.73 -6.91
CA ALA A 136 23.81 -25.54 -7.79
C ALA A 136 25.31 -25.25 -7.57
N ASP A 137 25.69 -23.99 -7.35
CA ASP A 137 27.06 -23.60 -6.94
C ASP A 137 27.45 -24.23 -5.60
N ARG A 138 26.56 -24.16 -4.59
CA ARG A 138 26.83 -24.73 -3.24
C ARG A 138 26.90 -26.25 -3.24
N ARG A 139 26.07 -26.90 -4.05
CA ARG A 139 26.04 -28.36 -4.20
C ARG A 139 27.06 -28.88 -5.21
N HIS A 140 27.78 -27.98 -5.90
CA HIS A 140 28.84 -28.31 -6.86
C HIS A 140 29.84 -29.31 -6.28
N GLU A 141 30.28 -29.13 -5.03
CA GLU A 141 31.26 -30.03 -4.40
C GLU A 141 30.71 -31.41 -3.99
N ARG A 142 29.38 -31.58 -3.94
CA ARG A 142 28.72 -32.81 -3.42
C ARG A 142 28.11 -33.70 -4.50
N LEU A 143 27.91 -33.18 -5.72
CA LEU A 143 27.25 -33.87 -6.82
C LEU A 143 28.26 -34.50 -7.79
N THR A 144 27.90 -35.61 -8.43
CA THR A 144 28.74 -36.22 -9.47
C THR A 144 28.76 -35.37 -10.74
N GLU A 145 29.86 -35.38 -11.51
CA GLU A 145 30.01 -34.57 -12.74
C GLU A 145 28.86 -34.78 -13.76
N ALA A 146 28.29 -35.98 -13.82
CA ALA A 146 27.17 -36.30 -14.71
C ALA A 146 25.81 -35.76 -14.21
N GLN A 147 25.65 -35.56 -12.90
CA GLN A 147 24.48 -34.88 -12.32
C GLN A 147 24.62 -33.36 -12.43
N GLN A 148 25.82 -32.83 -12.18
CA GLN A 148 26.14 -31.42 -12.36
C GLN A 148 25.85 -30.95 -13.80
N LYS A 149 26.32 -31.71 -14.81
CA LYS A 149 26.08 -31.36 -16.21
C LYS A 149 24.59 -31.30 -16.57
N ARG A 150 23.79 -32.22 -16.02
CA ARG A 150 22.34 -32.24 -16.26
C ARG A 150 21.64 -31.06 -15.59
N GLN A 151 21.98 -30.78 -14.33
CA GLN A 151 21.41 -29.64 -13.61
C GLN A 151 21.79 -28.30 -14.24
N LEU A 152 23.04 -28.14 -14.67
CA LEU A 152 23.48 -26.92 -15.37
C LEU A 152 22.82 -26.77 -16.75
N GLU A 153 22.59 -27.87 -17.46
CA GLU A 153 21.89 -27.83 -18.74
C GLU A 153 20.40 -27.49 -18.57
N GLU A 154 19.75 -27.99 -17.52
CA GLU A 154 18.38 -27.63 -17.16
C GLU A 154 18.26 -26.15 -16.81
N LEU A 155 19.11 -25.65 -15.90
CA LEU A 155 19.18 -24.22 -15.56
C LEU A 155 19.50 -23.34 -16.78
N ARG A 156 20.33 -23.83 -17.70
CA ARG A 156 20.63 -23.10 -18.96
C ARG A 156 19.39 -23.01 -19.84
N ARG A 157 18.66 -24.10 -20.03
CA ARG A 157 17.44 -24.13 -20.85
C ARG A 157 16.39 -23.18 -20.27
N GLU A 158 16.22 -23.17 -18.96
CA GLU A 158 15.31 -22.25 -18.27
C GLU A 158 15.74 -20.78 -18.43
N GLN A 159 17.04 -20.49 -18.32
CA GLN A 159 17.56 -19.13 -18.50
C GLN A 159 17.39 -18.63 -19.95
N GLU A 160 17.55 -19.53 -20.93
CA GLU A 160 17.29 -19.24 -22.34
C GLU A 160 15.80 -19.01 -22.61
N GLU A 161 14.91 -19.78 -21.99
CA GLU A 161 13.46 -19.61 -22.10
C GLU A 161 13.00 -18.28 -21.50
N LEU A 162 13.47 -17.93 -20.30
CA LEU A 162 13.20 -16.63 -19.69
C LEU A 162 13.74 -15.46 -20.51
N GLY A 163 14.93 -15.61 -21.10
CA GLY A 163 15.48 -14.60 -22.01
C GLY A 163 14.58 -14.37 -23.23
N ARG A 164 14.02 -15.44 -23.82
CA ARG A 164 13.08 -15.35 -24.95
C ARG A 164 11.74 -14.73 -24.55
N GLU A 165 11.21 -15.08 -23.38
CA GLU A 165 9.98 -14.46 -22.84
C GLU A 165 10.18 -12.96 -22.60
N ALA A 166 11.31 -12.57 -21.99
CA ALA A 166 11.67 -11.18 -21.76
C ALA A 166 11.84 -10.39 -23.07
N GLU A 167 12.48 -11.01 -24.08
CA GLU A 167 12.64 -10.41 -25.40
C GLU A 167 11.29 -10.26 -26.14
N ALA A 168 10.41 -11.26 -26.04
CA ALA A 168 9.05 -11.19 -26.60
C ALA A 168 8.23 -10.09 -25.91
N LEU A 169 8.38 -9.94 -24.59
CA LEU A 169 7.78 -8.86 -23.82
C LEU A 169 8.33 -7.50 -24.27
N ALA A 170 9.65 -7.36 -24.43
CA ALA A 170 10.28 -6.13 -24.90
C ALA A 170 9.86 -5.74 -26.32
N ARG A 171 9.77 -6.71 -27.23
CA ARG A 171 9.29 -6.49 -28.61
C ARG A 171 7.81 -6.09 -28.63
N ARG A 172 6.97 -6.68 -27.78
CA ARG A 172 5.56 -6.30 -27.62
C ARG A 172 5.42 -4.90 -27.06
N TRP A 173 6.17 -4.60 -25.99
CA TRP A 173 6.26 -3.29 -25.37
C TRP A 173 6.71 -2.21 -26.36
N SER A 174 7.68 -2.56 -27.22
CA SER A 174 8.15 -1.68 -28.29
C SER A 174 7.05 -1.46 -29.33
N ARG A 175 6.23 -2.44 -29.68
CA ARG A 175 5.20 -2.29 -30.73
C ARG A 175 3.89 -1.64 -30.27
N GLN A 176 3.67 -1.47 -28.97
CA GLN A 176 2.38 -1.06 -28.42
C GLN A 176 2.26 0.48 -28.26
N PRO A 177 1.28 1.14 -28.92
CA PRO A 177 1.01 2.56 -28.72
C PRO A 177 0.13 2.80 -27.48
N GLY A 178 0.54 3.71 -26.59
CA GLY A 178 -0.24 4.13 -25.41
C GLY A 178 0.42 3.85 -24.05
N ILE A 179 1.48 3.04 -24.01
CA ILE A 179 2.39 3.01 -22.85
C ILE A 179 3.27 4.25 -22.94
N ASN A 180 3.41 5.04 -21.87
CA ASN A 180 4.37 6.16 -21.80
C ASN A 180 5.75 5.63 -22.17
N ARG A 181 6.11 5.82 -23.44
CA ARG A 181 7.25 5.21 -24.11
C ARG A 181 8.50 5.99 -23.71
N THR A 182 8.84 5.89 -22.43
CA THR A 182 10.03 6.56 -21.91
C THR A 182 11.22 5.80 -22.45
N GLN A 183 12.13 6.49 -23.13
CA GLN A 183 13.34 5.90 -23.71
C GLN A 183 14.16 5.11 -22.67
N SER A 184 14.04 5.47 -21.39
CA SER A 184 14.64 4.79 -20.24
C SER A 184 13.98 3.45 -19.86
N SER A 185 12.69 3.26 -20.17
CA SER A 185 11.94 2.02 -19.90
C SER A 185 12.33 0.90 -20.86
N LEU A 186 12.44 1.24 -22.15
CA LEU A 186 12.90 0.32 -23.18
C LEU A 186 14.35 -0.09 -22.94
N SER A 187 15.22 0.87 -22.62
CA SER A 187 16.64 0.57 -22.36
C SER A 187 16.84 -0.31 -21.12
N SER A 188 16.04 -0.13 -20.07
CA SER A 188 16.12 -0.97 -18.86
C SER A 188 15.72 -2.42 -19.14
N LEU A 189 14.70 -2.63 -19.97
CA LEU A 189 14.23 -3.96 -20.35
C LEU A 189 15.21 -4.63 -21.34
N GLU A 190 15.76 -3.90 -22.29
CA GLU A 190 16.82 -4.38 -23.20
C GLU A 190 18.10 -4.76 -22.44
N GLN A 191 18.49 -3.96 -21.44
CA GLN A 191 19.61 -4.28 -20.55
C GLN A 191 19.36 -5.55 -19.73
N ALA A 192 18.13 -5.75 -19.23
CA ALA A 192 17.76 -6.97 -18.52
C ALA A 192 17.86 -8.21 -19.43
N VAL A 193 17.40 -8.13 -20.68
CA VAL A 193 17.51 -9.20 -21.67
C VAL A 193 18.98 -9.52 -21.98
N SER A 194 19.82 -8.49 -22.16
CA SER A 194 21.26 -8.67 -22.39
C SER A 194 21.94 -9.43 -21.23
N GLN A 195 21.61 -9.06 -19.99
CA GLN A 195 22.17 -9.72 -18.80
C GLN A 195 21.66 -11.16 -18.61
N MET A 196 20.41 -11.45 -19.00
CA MET A 196 19.86 -12.82 -19.04
C MET A 196 20.55 -13.69 -20.08
N GLN A 197 20.87 -13.14 -21.27
CA GLN A 197 21.63 -13.85 -22.30
C GLN A 197 23.07 -14.11 -21.87
N GLU A 198 23.69 -13.17 -21.16
CA GLU A 198 25.02 -13.34 -20.59
C GLU A 198 25.04 -14.40 -19.48
N ALA A 199 24.01 -14.43 -18.62
CA ALA A 199 23.82 -15.50 -17.65
C ALA A 199 23.73 -16.88 -18.32
N ALA A 200 22.95 -17.01 -19.41
CA ALA A 200 22.84 -18.26 -20.16
C ALA A 200 24.19 -18.72 -20.78
N ARG A 201 24.99 -17.78 -21.27
CA ARG A 201 26.34 -18.06 -21.80
C ARG A 201 27.31 -18.50 -20.71
N ASN A 202 27.26 -17.87 -19.54
CA ASN A 202 28.10 -18.22 -18.40
C ASN A 202 27.73 -19.62 -17.84
N LEU A 203 26.45 -19.99 -17.84
CA LEU A 203 26.02 -21.37 -17.55
C LEU A 203 26.56 -22.36 -18.59
N ALA A 204 26.63 -21.97 -19.88
CA ALA A 204 27.22 -22.81 -20.92
C ALA A 204 28.74 -23.02 -20.71
N GLN A 205 29.43 -22.03 -20.15
CA GLN A 205 30.86 -22.09 -19.80
C GLN A 205 31.12 -22.81 -18.47
N ARG A 206 30.07 -23.24 -17.75
CA ARG A 206 30.11 -23.87 -16.43
C ARG A 206 30.58 -22.94 -15.31
N ASP A 207 30.21 -21.66 -15.39
CA ASP A 207 30.44 -20.67 -14.33
C ASP A 207 29.10 -20.22 -13.70
N PRO A 208 28.47 -21.07 -12.84
CA PRO A 208 27.18 -20.77 -12.24
C PRO A 208 27.21 -19.53 -11.33
N GLY A 209 28.33 -19.25 -10.66
CA GLY A 209 28.49 -18.05 -9.84
C GLY A 209 28.46 -16.72 -10.62
N ILE A 210 29.06 -16.68 -11.82
CA ILE A 210 29.03 -15.49 -12.69
C ILE A 210 27.66 -15.36 -13.36
N ALA A 211 27.03 -16.50 -13.71
CA ALA A 211 25.65 -16.53 -14.18
C ALA A 211 24.67 -15.97 -13.15
N ALA A 212 24.78 -16.37 -11.88
CA ALA A 212 23.95 -15.87 -10.79
C ALA A 212 24.18 -14.37 -10.49
N ALA A 213 25.39 -13.86 -10.68
CA ALA A 213 25.66 -12.42 -10.61
C ALA A 213 24.93 -11.65 -11.73
N SER A 214 25.04 -12.14 -12.97
CA SER A 214 24.41 -11.53 -14.16
C SER A 214 22.87 -11.59 -14.06
N GLY A 215 22.32 -12.72 -13.61
CA GLY A 215 20.88 -12.89 -13.38
C GLY A 215 20.34 -12.02 -12.24
N ARG A 216 21.15 -11.69 -11.22
CA ARG A 216 20.77 -10.73 -10.17
C ARG A 216 20.69 -9.30 -10.69
N GLN A 217 21.61 -8.89 -11.57
CA GLN A 217 21.54 -7.59 -12.22
C GLN A 217 20.29 -7.49 -13.10
N ALA A 218 19.95 -8.54 -13.85
CA ALA A 218 18.75 -8.58 -14.68
C ALA A 218 17.48 -8.43 -13.82
N LEU A 219 17.42 -9.14 -12.69
CA LEU A 219 16.33 -9.04 -11.72
C LEU A 219 16.17 -7.63 -11.16
N GLN A 220 17.28 -6.95 -10.86
CA GLN A 220 17.25 -5.57 -10.37
C GLN A 220 16.63 -4.63 -11.41
N LYS A 221 17.04 -4.73 -12.67
CA LYS A 221 16.49 -3.91 -13.76
C LYS A 221 14.99 -4.14 -13.98
N LEU A 222 14.54 -5.39 -13.89
CA LEU A 222 13.12 -5.75 -13.97
C LEU A 222 12.31 -5.19 -12.80
N ARG A 223 12.82 -5.27 -11.56
CA ARG A 223 12.18 -4.70 -10.37
C ARG A 223 12.16 -3.17 -10.40
N ASP A 224 13.23 -2.53 -10.85
CA ASP A 224 13.30 -1.08 -11.00
C ASP A 224 12.26 -0.58 -12.01
N GLN A 225 12.11 -1.31 -13.12
CA GLN A 225 11.08 -1.03 -14.11
C GLN A 225 9.67 -1.24 -13.56
N GLN A 226 9.43 -2.33 -12.82
CA GLN A 226 8.15 -2.57 -12.13
C GLN A 226 7.79 -1.41 -11.20
N LYS A 227 8.71 -1.00 -10.31
CA LYS A 227 8.47 0.09 -9.35
C LYS A 227 8.22 1.43 -10.04
N ARG A 228 8.77 1.65 -11.23
CA ARG A 228 8.52 2.88 -12.01
C ARG A 228 7.12 2.87 -12.59
N ILE A 229 6.69 1.75 -13.16
CA ILE A 229 5.36 1.62 -13.72
C ILE A 229 4.31 1.68 -12.60
N GLU A 230 4.54 1.00 -11.47
CA GLU A 230 3.68 1.08 -10.29
C GLU A 230 3.62 2.51 -9.72
N ARG A 231 4.70 3.28 -9.76
CA ARG A 231 4.69 4.72 -9.39
C ARG A 231 3.93 5.59 -10.39
N SER A 232 4.05 5.32 -11.69
CA SER A 232 3.26 6.01 -12.72
C SER A 232 1.77 5.65 -12.68
N GLN A 233 1.43 4.48 -12.13
CA GLN A 233 0.05 4.08 -11.83
C GLN A 233 -0.42 4.62 -10.47
N GLY A 234 0.52 4.79 -9.54
CA GLY A 234 0.32 5.32 -8.19
C GLY A 234 0.34 6.84 -8.09
N THR A 235 0.47 7.57 -9.19
CA THR A 235 0.09 8.99 -9.25
C THR A 235 -1.43 9.05 -9.40
N SER A 236 -2.12 8.57 -8.35
CA SER A 236 -3.56 8.64 -8.27
C SER A 236 -3.96 10.10 -8.32
N THR A 237 -5.11 10.42 -8.92
CA THR A 237 -5.63 11.80 -8.96
C THR A 237 -5.66 12.43 -7.56
N GLY A 238 -5.91 11.64 -6.51
CA GLY A 238 -5.89 12.10 -5.12
C GLY A 238 -4.49 12.34 -4.52
N ASP A 239 -3.43 11.78 -5.10
CA ASP A 239 -2.05 12.09 -4.70
C ASP A 239 -1.57 13.37 -5.41
N LEU A 240 -1.92 13.54 -6.68
CA LEU A 240 -1.68 14.78 -7.43
C LEU A 240 -2.41 15.97 -6.81
N VAL A 241 -3.68 15.81 -6.40
CA VAL A 241 -4.45 16.87 -5.74
C VAL A 241 -3.86 17.23 -4.37
N ARG A 242 -3.30 16.26 -3.65
CA ARG A 242 -2.60 16.53 -2.38
C ARG A 242 -1.29 17.26 -2.58
N GLU A 243 -0.52 16.83 -3.58
CA GLU A 243 0.72 17.51 -3.97
C GLU A 243 0.42 18.96 -4.41
N LEU A 244 -0.69 19.20 -5.12
CA LEU A 244 -1.17 20.55 -5.43
C LEU A 244 -1.50 21.36 -4.18
N GLY A 245 -2.16 20.77 -3.19
CA GLY A 245 -2.45 21.41 -1.91
C GLY A 245 -1.18 21.81 -1.16
N GLU A 246 -0.22 20.89 -1.05
CA GLU A 246 1.07 21.16 -0.40
C GLU A 246 1.86 22.25 -1.14
N LYS A 247 1.87 22.23 -2.48
CA LYS A 247 2.54 23.26 -3.30
C LYS A 247 1.85 24.62 -3.22
N ALA A 248 0.52 24.65 -3.11
CA ALA A 248 -0.23 25.90 -2.91
C ALA A 248 0.14 26.58 -1.58
N GLU A 249 0.23 25.80 -0.50
CA GLU A 249 0.69 26.29 0.80
C GLU A 249 2.14 26.80 0.75
N GLN A 250 3.02 26.08 0.05
CA GLN A 250 4.42 26.49 -0.14
C GLN A 250 4.54 27.80 -0.93
N LEU A 251 3.80 27.93 -2.03
CA LEU A 251 3.76 29.16 -2.83
C LEU A 251 3.30 30.36 -2.00
N GLN A 252 2.24 30.19 -1.20
CA GLN A 252 1.73 31.26 -0.36
C GLN A 252 2.72 31.65 0.74
N ALA A 253 3.35 30.68 1.40
CA ALA A 253 4.36 30.94 2.42
C ALA A 253 5.57 31.70 1.86
N GLN A 254 6.00 31.37 0.64
CA GLN A 254 7.13 32.04 -0.02
C GLN A 254 6.80 33.47 -0.43
N GLU A 255 5.59 33.76 -0.93
CA GLU A 255 5.15 35.14 -1.19
C GLU A 255 5.08 35.98 0.10
N ASP A 256 4.51 35.43 1.17
CA ASP A 256 4.41 36.12 2.45
C ASP A 256 5.83 36.44 3.00
N GLU A 257 6.81 35.54 2.80
CA GLU A 257 8.21 35.79 3.14
C GLU A 257 8.84 36.88 2.27
N ILE A 258 8.66 36.84 0.94
CA ILE A 258 9.20 37.85 0.01
C ILE A 258 8.66 39.25 0.35
N LEU A 259 7.36 39.36 0.62
CA LEU A 259 6.74 40.61 1.07
C LEU A 259 7.34 41.12 2.37
N ALA A 260 7.51 40.26 3.37
CA ALA A 260 8.11 40.63 4.64
C ALA A 260 9.57 41.11 4.47
N GLN A 261 10.34 40.45 3.59
CA GLN A 261 11.70 40.86 3.25
C GLN A 261 11.72 42.20 2.51
N MET A 262 10.80 42.44 1.57
CA MET A 262 10.67 43.71 0.84
C MET A 262 10.27 44.86 1.76
N GLU A 263 9.35 44.66 2.70
CA GLU A 263 8.99 45.67 3.71
C GLU A 263 10.15 45.98 4.66
N HIS A 264 10.90 44.95 5.06
CA HIS A 264 12.10 45.14 5.88
C HIS A 264 13.15 45.96 5.11
N PHE A 265 13.35 45.65 3.82
CA PHE A 265 14.25 46.39 2.93
C PHE A 265 13.81 47.85 2.77
N GLN A 266 12.51 48.12 2.65
CA GLN A 266 11.94 49.48 2.60
C GLN A 266 12.21 50.26 3.89
N ARG A 267 12.02 49.63 5.06
CA ARG A 267 12.23 50.27 6.37
C ARG A 267 13.68 50.62 6.64
N VAL A 268 14.60 49.76 6.20
CA VAL A 268 16.03 49.93 6.45
C VAL A 268 16.70 50.88 5.45
N LYS A 269 16.04 51.24 4.33
CA LYS A 269 16.53 52.17 3.29
C LYS A 269 18.06 52.11 3.10
N SER A 270 18.60 50.91 2.92
CA SER A 270 20.05 50.71 2.91
C SER A 270 20.47 49.94 1.69
N GLU A 271 21.66 50.29 1.19
CA GLU A 271 22.45 49.73 0.09
C GLU A 271 22.81 48.24 0.28
N ASN A 272 21.89 47.43 0.77
CA ASN A 272 22.08 46.03 1.07
C ASN A 272 21.80 45.21 -0.19
N ARG A 273 22.72 45.29 -1.17
CA ARG A 273 22.70 44.50 -2.41
C ARG A 273 22.53 42.99 -2.16
N GLN A 274 22.98 42.51 -1.01
CA GLN A 274 22.82 41.11 -0.60
C GLN A 274 21.36 40.75 -0.29
N GLY A 275 20.60 41.64 0.36
CA GLY A 275 19.16 41.44 0.60
C GLY A 275 18.35 41.46 -0.69
N LEU A 276 18.71 42.36 -1.62
CA LEU A 276 18.07 42.42 -2.93
C LEU A 276 18.34 41.17 -3.78
N ASN A 277 19.59 40.65 -3.78
CA ASN A 277 19.91 39.39 -4.46
C ASN A 277 19.17 38.19 -3.87
N ARG A 278 18.90 38.19 -2.55
CA ARG A 278 18.11 37.15 -1.89
C ARG A 278 16.66 37.16 -2.36
N ILE A 279 16.02 38.34 -2.35
CA ILE A 279 14.65 38.52 -2.85
C ILE A 279 14.55 38.08 -4.31
N ILE A 280 15.55 38.40 -5.14
CA ILE A 280 15.56 37.96 -6.55
C ILE A 280 15.66 36.43 -6.66
N SER A 281 16.50 35.78 -5.85
CA SER A 281 16.62 34.31 -5.87
C SER A 281 15.34 33.62 -5.38
N GLU A 282 14.68 34.18 -4.38
CA GLU A 282 13.40 33.68 -3.87
C GLU A 282 12.30 33.86 -4.92
N LYS A 283 12.32 34.96 -5.69
CA LYS A 283 11.44 35.16 -6.85
C LYS A 283 11.69 34.16 -7.98
N ASP A 284 12.94 33.84 -8.28
CA ASP A 284 13.29 32.84 -9.29
C ASP A 284 12.79 31.44 -8.88
N SER A 285 12.96 31.09 -7.60
CA SER A 285 12.40 29.85 -7.04
C SER A 285 10.87 29.83 -7.08
N LEU A 286 10.22 30.98 -6.91
CA LEU A 286 8.77 31.08 -6.97
C LEU A 286 8.24 30.86 -8.40
N GLN A 287 8.95 31.37 -9.42
CA GLN A 287 8.63 31.07 -10.82
C GLN A 287 8.73 29.56 -11.12
N GLU A 288 9.77 28.89 -10.61
CA GLU A 288 9.93 27.44 -10.78
C GLU A 288 8.79 26.65 -10.13
N MET A 289 8.38 27.00 -8.91
CA MET A 289 7.26 26.36 -8.24
C MET A 289 5.93 26.59 -8.97
N LEU A 290 5.70 27.78 -9.53
CA LEU A 290 4.50 28.05 -10.33
C LEU A 290 4.44 27.15 -11.58
N GLN A 291 5.57 26.96 -12.27
CA GLN A 291 5.65 26.06 -13.41
C GLN A 291 5.39 24.61 -13.02
N GLU A 292 5.98 24.16 -11.91
CA GLU A 292 5.76 22.83 -11.36
C GLU A 292 4.27 22.62 -11.01
N THR A 293 3.62 23.61 -10.38
CA THR A 293 2.18 23.53 -10.13
C THR A 293 1.35 23.47 -11.41
N GLU A 294 1.72 24.19 -12.46
CA GLU A 294 1.03 24.11 -13.75
C GLU A 294 1.10 22.69 -14.34
N ASP A 295 2.28 22.09 -14.31
CA ASP A 295 2.49 20.73 -14.79
C ASP A 295 1.71 19.70 -13.96
N ILE A 296 1.65 19.88 -12.63
CA ILE A 296 0.86 19.00 -11.76
C ILE A 296 -0.65 19.19 -12.02
N ILE A 297 -1.15 20.42 -12.24
CA ILE A 297 -2.57 20.65 -12.59
C ILE A 297 -2.90 19.97 -13.93
N ARG A 298 -2.00 20.07 -14.91
CA ARG A 298 -2.15 19.41 -16.22
C ARG A 298 -2.16 17.89 -16.07
N ALA A 299 -1.27 17.35 -15.26
CA ALA A 299 -1.21 15.91 -14.95
C ALA A 299 -2.47 15.45 -14.21
N ALA A 300 -2.94 16.22 -13.23
CA ALA A 300 -4.15 15.94 -12.45
C ALA A 300 -5.41 15.94 -13.34
N GLY A 301 -5.56 16.91 -14.24
CA GLY A 301 -6.65 16.94 -15.21
C GLY A 301 -6.64 15.76 -16.18
N ALA A 302 -5.46 15.39 -16.70
CA ALA A 302 -5.30 14.25 -17.58
C ALA A 302 -5.55 12.90 -16.88
N ALA A 303 -5.12 12.77 -15.63
CA ALA A 303 -5.33 11.59 -14.78
C ALA A 303 -6.79 11.48 -14.30
N GLY A 304 -7.47 12.61 -14.09
CA GLY A 304 -8.87 12.70 -13.70
C GLY A 304 -9.85 12.43 -14.85
N ARG A 305 -9.43 12.58 -16.12
CA ARG A 305 -10.28 12.40 -17.31
C ARG A 305 -11.14 11.12 -17.37
N PRO A 306 -10.67 9.91 -16.97
CA PRO A 306 -11.49 8.70 -16.99
C PRO A 306 -12.42 8.56 -15.78
N SER A 307 -12.16 9.27 -14.68
CA SER A 307 -12.80 9.05 -13.38
C SER A 307 -13.73 10.21 -12.97
N HIS A 308 -13.33 11.45 -13.28
CA HIS A 308 -14.00 12.68 -12.87
C HIS A 308 -13.85 13.76 -13.95
N PRO A 309 -14.81 13.89 -14.89
CA PRO A 309 -14.78 14.93 -15.91
C PRO A 309 -14.87 16.35 -15.32
N GLU A 310 -15.38 16.49 -14.09
CA GLU A 310 -15.45 17.76 -13.36
C GLU A 310 -14.06 18.25 -12.94
N LEU A 311 -13.15 17.35 -12.57
CA LEU A 311 -11.75 17.68 -12.26
C LEU A 311 -11.00 18.15 -13.49
N GLU A 312 -11.27 17.57 -14.66
CA GLU A 312 -10.68 18.05 -15.92
C GLU A 312 -11.15 19.48 -16.23
N ARG A 313 -12.45 19.76 -16.07
CA ARG A 313 -13.01 21.10 -16.30
C ARG A 313 -12.39 22.13 -15.36
N GLN A 314 -12.24 21.79 -14.08
CA GLN A 314 -11.62 22.67 -13.11
C GLN A 314 -10.12 22.81 -13.33
N ALA A 315 -9.40 21.75 -13.68
CA ALA A 315 -7.98 21.82 -14.04
C ALA A 315 -7.76 22.79 -15.20
N GLN A 316 -8.61 22.71 -16.23
CA GLN A 316 -8.57 23.65 -17.34
C GLN A 316 -8.95 25.07 -16.92
N GLU A 317 -9.87 25.24 -15.98
CA GLU A 317 -10.27 26.56 -15.46
C GLU A 317 -9.16 27.18 -14.59
N ALA A 318 -8.50 26.39 -13.74
CA ALA A 318 -7.36 26.79 -12.93
C ALA A 318 -6.17 27.20 -13.80
N LEU A 319 -5.86 26.39 -14.84
CA LEU A 319 -4.83 26.73 -15.83
C LEU A 319 -5.19 28.01 -16.60
N ARG A 320 -6.45 28.20 -16.96
CA ARG A 320 -6.89 29.44 -17.62
C ARG A 320 -6.79 30.65 -16.69
N SER A 321 -7.15 30.53 -15.42
CA SER A 321 -6.99 31.62 -14.46
C SER A 321 -5.53 31.94 -14.20
N LEU A 322 -4.67 30.93 -14.09
CA LEU A 322 -3.22 31.13 -13.90
C LEU A 322 -2.62 31.90 -15.08
N ASN A 323 -3.00 31.52 -16.31
CA ASN A 323 -2.61 32.23 -17.52
C ASN A 323 -3.25 33.64 -17.64
N GLN A 324 -4.48 33.85 -17.17
CA GLN A 324 -5.15 35.16 -17.22
C GLN A 324 -4.61 36.14 -16.19
N GLU A 325 -4.16 35.65 -15.04
CA GLU A 325 -3.59 36.47 -13.97
C GLU A 325 -2.13 36.87 -14.27
N ASP A 326 -1.52 36.30 -15.32
CA ASP A 326 -0.19 36.64 -15.84
C ASP A 326 0.85 36.74 -14.70
N ILE A 327 0.75 35.84 -13.71
CA ILE A 327 1.51 35.90 -12.44
C ILE A 327 3.01 35.91 -12.73
N GLU A 328 3.46 35.08 -13.68
CA GLU A 328 4.86 35.03 -14.12
C GLU A 328 5.37 36.41 -14.62
N ARG A 329 4.59 37.09 -15.46
CA ARG A 329 4.96 38.42 -15.98
C ARG A 329 4.98 39.47 -14.88
N ARG A 330 4.11 39.35 -13.88
CA ARG A 330 4.05 40.26 -12.74
C ARG A 330 5.25 40.06 -11.82
N ILE A 331 5.71 38.83 -11.64
CA ILE A 331 6.96 38.52 -10.92
C ILE A 331 8.15 39.12 -11.66
N GLU A 332 8.21 38.98 -12.99
CA GLU A 332 9.24 39.63 -13.81
C GLU A 332 9.20 41.15 -13.70
N ALA A 333 8.01 41.75 -13.71
CA ALA A 333 7.82 43.19 -13.54
C ALA A 333 8.24 43.67 -12.13
N SER A 334 7.90 42.91 -11.08
CA SER A 334 8.36 43.15 -9.71
C SER A 334 9.88 43.07 -9.61
N LYS A 335 10.51 42.04 -10.21
CA LYS A 335 11.97 41.89 -10.30
C LYS A 335 12.64 43.05 -11.05
N ALA A 336 12.07 43.46 -12.18
CA ALA A 336 12.56 44.60 -12.95
C ALA A 336 12.44 45.92 -12.16
N GLY A 337 11.33 46.14 -11.46
CA GLY A 337 11.14 47.29 -10.57
C GLY A 337 12.14 47.32 -9.41
N LEU A 338 12.40 46.16 -8.79
CA LEU A 338 13.42 46.00 -7.74
C LEU A 338 14.83 46.34 -8.26
N LEU A 339 15.20 45.83 -9.44
CA LEU A 339 16.49 46.11 -10.07
C LEU A 339 16.63 47.57 -10.53
N ALA A 340 15.54 48.19 -10.96
CA ALA A 340 15.48 49.60 -11.33
C ALA A 340 15.49 50.55 -10.12
N GLY A 341 15.38 50.02 -8.89
CA GLY A 341 15.31 50.80 -7.66
C GLY A 341 13.93 51.42 -7.40
N GLN A 342 12.91 51.02 -8.17
CA GLN A 342 11.51 51.43 -8.01
C GLN A 342 10.80 50.53 -6.99
N LEU A 343 11.23 50.61 -5.73
CA LEU A 343 10.75 49.73 -4.67
C LEU A 343 9.25 49.89 -4.39
N GLU A 344 8.71 51.10 -4.52
CA GLU A 344 7.28 51.37 -4.27
C GLU A 344 6.38 50.71 -5.32
N ASP A 345 6.77 50.80 -6.59
CA ASP A 345 6.08 50.13 -7.70
C ASP A 345 6.21 48.60 -7.58
N ALA A 346 7.41 48.10 -7.22
CA ALA A 346 7.64 46.68 -7.02
C ALA A 346 6.83 46.11 -5.84
N MET A 347 6.65 46.85 -4.75
CA MET A 347 5.80 46.40 -3.64
C MET A 347 4.31 46.41 -4.01
N ALA A 348 3.88 47.35 -4.86
CA ALA A 348 2.50 47.37 -5.36
C ALA A 348 2.21 46.13 -6.22
N THR A 349 3.13 45.78 -7.13
CA THR A 349 3.04 44.55 -7.91
C THR A 349 3.16 43.30 -7.04
N GLU A 350 3.92 43.34 -5.94
CA GLU A 350 4.03 42.21 -5.01
C GLU A 350 2.73 41.85 -4.29
N ARG A 351 2.05 42.86 -3.72
CA ARG A 351 0.73 42.65 -3.08
C ARG A 351 -0.29 42.11 -4.07
N GLU A 352 -0.13 42.51 -5.31
CA GLU A 352 -0.91 42.06 -6.43
C GLU A 352 -0.63 40.57 -6.77
N ILE A 353 0.62 40.13 -6.70
CA ILE A 353 1.06 38.73 -6.87
C ILE A 353 0.55 37.85 -5.72
N GLU A 354 0.71 38.31 -4.48
CA GLU A 354 0.17 37.67 -3.26
C GLU A 354 -1.34 37.40 -3.38
N GLN A 355 -2.11 38.39 -3.84
CA GLN A 355 -3.54 38.24 -4.05
C GLN A 355 -3.91 37.24 -5.16
N SER A 356 -3.10 37.13 -6.22
CA SER A 356 -3.30 36.09 -7.23
C SER A 356 -2.96 34.70 -6.70
N ILE A 357 -1.85 34.56 -5.96
CA ILE A 357 -1.44 33.27 -5.38
C ILE A 357 -2.43 32.78 -4.33
N ARG A 358 -3.00 33.67 -3.52
CA ARG A 358 -4.09 33.30 -2.60
C ARG A 358 -5.33 32.82 -3.33
N ARG A 359 -5.75 33.51 -4.40
CA ARG A 359 -6.88 33.05 -5.24
C ARG A 359 -6.61 31.72 -5.91
N LEU A 360 -5.37 31.47 -6.34
CA LEU A 360 -4.94 30.18 -6.86
C LEU A 360 -5.01 29.11 -5.77
N GLY A 361 -4.52 29.39 -4.57
CA GLY A 361 -4.59 28.50 -3.42
C GLY A 361 -6.02 28.12 -3.05
N ASP A 362 -6.93 29.09 -2.99
CA ASP A 362 -8.36 28.86 -2.73
C ASP A 362 -8.98 27.93 -3.78
N ARG A 363 -8.66 28.14 -5.06
CA ARG A 363 -9.13 27.27 -6.16
C ARG A 363 -8.54 25.87 -6.05
N LEU A 364 -7.25 25.75 -5.71
CA LEU A 364 -6.57 24.46 -5.52
C LEU A 364 -7.15 23.69 -4.31
N HIS A 365 -7.55 24.40 -3.26
CA HIS A 365 -8.27 23.81 -2.14
C HIS A 365 -9.67 23.30 -2.55
N GLU A 366 -10.32 23.95 -3.51
CA GLU A 366 -11.57 23.45 -4.10
C GLU A 366 -11.40 22.10 -4.82
N PHE A 367 -10.22 21.82 -5.41
CA PHE A 367 -9.92 20.49 -5.97
C PHE A 367 -9.85 19.41 -4.89
N ASP A 368 -9.28 19.72 -3.72
CA ASP A 368 -9.21 18.80 -2.57
C ASP A 368 -10.61 18.50 -2.01
N LEU A 369 -11.54 19.45 -2.08
CA LEU A 369 -12.93 19.25 -1.70
C LEU A 369 -13.72 18.39 -2.70
N LEU A 370 -13.35 18.42 -3.98
CA LEU A 370 -14.04 17.71 -5.06
C LEU A 370 -13.51 16.31 -5.33
N VAL A 371 -12.29 16.03 -4.88
CA VAL A 371 -11.81 14.68 -4.64
C VAL A 371 -12.01 14.38 -3.16
N PRO A 372 -13.21 13.95 -2.71
CA PRO A 372 -13.31 13.38 -1.37
C PRO A 372 -12.25 12.28 -1.33
N GLY A 373 -11.24 12.45 -0.46
CA GLY A 373 -10.21 11.43 -0.28
C GLY A 373 -10.94 10.10 -0.19
N THR A 374 -10.62 9.15 -1.06
CA THR A 374 -11.38 7.91 -1.19
C THR A 374 -11.73 7.41 0.21
N SER A 375 -12.99 7.05 0.48
CA SER A 375 -13.40 6.53 1.80
C SER A 375 -12.38 5.53 2.31
N VAL A 376 -11.85 4.71 1.40
CA VAL A 376 -10.71 3.80 1.56
C VAL A 376 -9.43 4.45 2.11
N ALA A 377 -8.93 5.57 1.57
CA ALA A 377 -7.72 6.23 2.08
C ALA A 377 -7.97 6.92 3.44
N GLN A 378 -9.16 7.47 3.65
CA GLN A 378 -9.55 8.09 4.92
C GLN A 378 -9.73 7.03 6.02
N ASN A 379 -10.42 5.94 5.70
CA ASN A 379 -10.62 4.77 6.56
C ASN A 379 -9.28 4.07 6.85
N GLN A 380 -8.33 4.03 5.89
CA GLN A 380 -6.97 3.52 6.13
C GLN A 380 -6.19 4.37 7.14
N ARG A 381 -6.28 5.71 7.04
CA ARG A 381 -5.63 6.61 8.00
C ARG A 381 -6.27 6.50 9.38
N ALA A 382 -7.60 6.41 9.46
CA ALA A 382 -8.33 6.20 10.71
C ALA A 382 -7.99 4.85 11.36
N ALA A 383 -7.93 3.77 10.58
CA ALA A 383 -7.52 2.45 11.07
C ALA A 383 -6.09 2.45 11.60
N ALA A 384 -5.16 3.11 10.91
CA ALA A 384 -3.77 3.24 11.34
C ALA A 384 -3.64 4.07 12.63
N ALA A 385 -4.38 5.17 12.76
CA ALA A 385 -4.40 5.98 13.97
C ALA A 385 -5.00 5.22 15.17
N ALA A 386 -6.03 4.39 14.93
CA ALA A 386 -6.65 3.55 15.95
C ALA A 386 -5.70 2.45 16.46
N ALA A 387 -5.02 1.77 15.54
CA ALA A 387 -4.02 0.76 15.87
C ALA A 387 -2.84 1.37 16.64
N ALA A 388 -2.33 2.52 16.21
CA ALA A 388 -1.25 3.23 16.90
C ALA A 388 -1.65 3.66 18.32
N LEU A 389 -2.89 4.16 18.50
CA LEU A 389 -3.43 4.50 19.81
C LEU A 389 -3.47 3.29 20.74
N SER A 390 -3.98 2.14 20.26
CA SER A 390 -4.08 0.93 21.07
C SER A 390 -2.71 0.41 21.53
N HIS A 391 -1.70 0.46 20.66
CA HIS A 391 -0.33 0.07 20.99
C HIS A 391 0.34 1.01 21.99
N GLU A 392 0.12 2.33 21.84
CA GLU A 392 0.69 3.30 22.79
C GLU A 392 0.06 3.16 24.18
N LEU A 393 -1.26 2.93 24.26
CA LEU A 393 -1.94 2.69 25.53
C LEU A 393 -1.45 1.40 26.22
N GLU A 394 -1.17 0.34 25.45
CA GLU A 394 -0.62 -0.91 25.99
C GLU A 394 0.82 -0.75 26.50
N ASN A 395 1.64 0.02 25.78
CA ASN A 395 3.00 0.33 26.21
C ASN A 395 3.01 1.20 27.49
N LEU A 396 2.11 2.17 27.59
CA LEU A 396 1.93 2.98 28.80
C LEU A 396 1.49 2.13 30.00
N GLN A 397 0.58 1.18 29.80
CA GLN A 397 0.16 0.26 30.86
C GLN A 397 1.35 -0.55 31.40
N GLN A 398 2.21 -1.07 30.51
CA GLN A 398 3.39 -1.84 30.90
C GLN A 398 4.40 -0.99 31.68
N GLN A 399 4.62 0.26 31.27
CA GLN A 399 5.52 1.21 31.96
C GLN A 399 4.99 1.57 33.36
N VAL A 400 3.68 1.75 33.51
CA VAL A 400 3.05 2.03 34.81
C VAL A 400 3.09 0.82 35.74
N GLU A 401 2.90 -0.40 35.22
CA GLU A 401 3.02 -1.61 36.03
C GLU A 401 4.47 -1.87 36.49
N ALA A 402 5.46 -1.51 35.66
CA ALA A 402 6.88 -1.53 36.04
C ALA A 402 7.19 -0.52 37.17
N LEU A 403 6.66 0.71 37.06
CA LEU A 403 6.73 1.73 38.12
C LEU A 403 6.10 1.25 39.44
N ARG A 404 4.92 0.62 39.36
CA ARG A 404 4.17 0.13 40.53
C ARG A 404 4.87 -1.06 41.20
N SER A 405 5.40 -1.99 40.43
CA SER A 405 6.13 -3.16 40.94
C SER A 405 7.46 -2.77 41.60
N GLY A 406 8.18 -1.77 41.07
CA GLY A 406 9.38 -1.21 41.70
C GLY A 406 9.11 -0.53 43.05
N GLN A 407 7.96 0.14 43.20
CA GLN A 407 7.58 0.81 44.45
C GLN A 407 7.24 -0.19 45.58
N HIS A 408 6.73 -1.38 45.25
CA HIS A 408 6.43 -2.44 46.23
C HIS A 408 7.68 -3.20 46.72
N GLN A 409 8.77 -3.24 45.95
CA GLN A 409 10.04 -3.83 46.41
C GLN A 409 10.81 -2.92 47.38
N ALA A 410 10.68 -1.59 47.24
CA ALA A 410 11.31 -0.62 48.14
C ALA A 410 10.66 -0.58 49.55
N ALA A 411 9.38 -0.94 49.67
CA ALA A 411 8.67 -0.96 50.96
C ALA A 411 8.84 -2.28 51.75
N GLY A 412 9.42 -3.33 51.15
CA GLY A 412 9.55 -4.66 51.76
C GLY A 412 10.93 -5.04 52.29
N SER A 413 11.96 -4.24 52.05
CA SER A 413 13.35 -4.59 52.41
C SER A 413 13.81 -3.79 53.64
N GLY A 414 13.42 -4.27 54.81
CA GLY A 414 13.99 -3.81 56.07
C GLY A 414 15.43 -4.30 56.26
N SER A 415 16.31 -3.33 56.54
CA SER A 415 17.59 -3.42 57.27
C SER A 415 18.80 -4.11 56.63
N GLU A 416 19.67 -3.32 55.98
CA GLU A 416 21.13 -3.30 56.24
C GLU A 416 21.73 -1.95 55.76
N PRO A 417 22.46 -1.19 56.59
CA PRO A 417 22.99 0.11 56.19
C PRO A 417 24.34 -0.05 55.47
N GLY A 418 24.29 -0.13 54.14
CA GLY A 418 25.44 -0.11 53.23
C GLY A 418 25.42 1.14 52.36
N ASN A 419 26.47 1.95 52.51
CA ASN A 419 26.64 3.30 51.96
C ASN A 419 26.71 3.32 50.42
N GLN A 420 25.69 3.84 49.73
CA GLN A 420 25.79 4.29 48.33
C GLN A 420 24.79 5.43 48.03
N PRO A 421 25.23 6.59 47.50
CA PRO A 421 24.34 7.74 47.28
C PRO A 421 23.41 7.51 46.08
N GLY A 422 22.20 8.05 46.18
CA GLY A 422 21.06 7.69 45.35
C GLY A 422 21.17 8.07 43.87
N ASN A 423 20.81 7.11 43.02
CA ASN A 423 20.34 7.33 41.64
C ASN A 423 18.84 6.96 41.48
N SER A 424 18.16 6.54 42.55
CA SER A 424 16.77 6.06 42.47
C SER A 424 15.73 7.17 42.21
N GLY A 425 16.07 8.44 42.51
CA GLY A 425 15.18 9.58 42.25
C GLY A 425 15.21 10.05 40.79
N SER A 426 16.36 9.96 40.11
CA SER A 426 16.52 10.32 38.70
C SER A 426 15.81 9.34 37.78
N ASP A 427 15.90 8.04 38.07
CA ASP A 427 15.26 6.99 37.25
C ASP A 427 13.72 7.06 37.38
N GLN A 428 13.17 7.31 38.57
CA GLN A 428 11.72 7.53 38.75
C GLN A 428 11.20 8.79 38.04
N ILE A 429 11.97 9.88 38.03
CA ILE A 429 11.60 11.09 37.31
C ILE A 429 11.67 10.87 35.79
N ALA A 430 12.62 10.07 35.29
CA ALA A 430 12.71 9.71 33.88
C ALA A 430 11.52 8.84 33.44
N ASP A 431 11.12 7.86 34.25
CA ASP A 431 9.96 6.99 33.98
C ASP A 431 8.63 7.78 34.03
N LEU A 432 8.48 8.74 34.95
CA LEU A 432 7.31 9.63 34.99
C LEU A 432 7.23 10.55 33.77
N ASN A 433 8.37 11.03 33.26
CA ASN A 433 8.42 11.80 32.03
C ASN A 433 8.06 10.92 30.81
N ALA A 434 8.48 9.65 30.79
CA ALA A 434 8.10 8.71 29.73
C ALA A 434 6.58 8.46 29.68
N VAL A 435 5.94 8.29 30.85
CA VAL A 435 4.47 8.15 30.97
C VAL A 435 3.75 9.43 30.52
N ARG A 436 4.28 10.60 30.90
CA ARG A 436 3.75 11.90 30.46
C ARG A 436 3.82 12.06 28.94
N ASP A 437 4.96 11.71 28.35
CA ASP A 437 5.17 11.84 26.91
C ASP A 437 4.30 10.84 26.14
N GLY A 438 4.11 9.62 26.66
CA GLY A 438 3.19 8.66 26.05
C GLY A 438 1.73 9.08 26.14
N LEU A 439 1.31 9.72 27.23
CA LEU A 439 -0.04 10.31 27.32
C LEU A 439 -0.23 11.45 26.31
N ALA A 440 0.81 12.25 26.07
CA ALA A 440 0.77 13.29 25.04
C ALA A 440 0.68 12.69 23.63
N ARG A 441 1.40 11.58 23.36
CA ARG A 441 1.33 10.85 22.08
C ARG A 441 -0.04 10.21 21.85
N SER A 442 -0.60 9.52 22.84
CA SER A 442 -1.93 8.92 22.73
C SER A 442 -3.01 9.97 22.46
N ARG A 443 -2.90 11.18 23.04
CA ARG A 443 -3.82 12.30 22.74
C ARG A 443 -3.76 12.73 21.28
N ARG A 444 -2.56 12.83 20.69
CA ARG A 444 -2.39 13.18 19.27
C ARG A 444 -2.96 12.10 18.35
N TYR A 445 -2.80 10.82 18.67
CA TYR A 445 -3.42 9.74 17.89
C TYR A 445 -4.95 9.78 17.96
N ALA A 446 -5.50 10.06 19.14
CA ALA A 446 -6.94 10.25 19.32
C ALA A 446 -7.48 11.50 18.59
N GLU A 447 -6.70 12.56 18.46
CA GLU A 447 -7.03 13.73 17.62
C GLU A 447 -6.99 13.39 16.14
N GLY A 448 -6.00 12.59 15.71
CA GLY A 448 -5.91 12.09 14.35
C GLY A 448 -7.11 11.24 13.92
N LEU A 449 -7.75 10.53 14.85
CA LEU A 449 -9.01 9.81 14.62
C LEU A 449 -10.21 10.75 14.38
N LEU A 450 -10.14 11.99 14.85
CA LEU A 450 -11.21 12.98 14.71
C LEU A 450 -11.04 13.86 13.47
N ALA A 451 -9.87 13.86 12.83
CA ALA A 451 -9.54 14.70 11.68
C ALA A 451 -10.33 14.37 10.39
N PRO A 452 -10.60 13.10 10.02
CA PRO A 452 -11.41 12.79 8.85
C PRO A 452 -12.89 12.70 9.24
N TRP A 453 -13.72 13.65 8.80
CA TRP A 453 -15.19 13.52 8.91
C TRP A 453 -15.87 13.73 7.56
N ALA A 454 -16.46 12.66 7.04
CA ALA A 454 -17.54 12.68 6.05
C ALA A 454 -18.59 11.63 6.47
N GLN A 455 -19.76 12.12 6.89
CA GLN A 455 -20.99 11.37 7.20
C GLN A 455 -21.07 10.55 8.50
N ARG A 456 -22.33 10.40 8.96
CA ARG A 456 -22.73 9.82 10.24
C ARG A 456 -22.39 8.33 10.31
N GLU A 457 -21.34 7.99 11.04
CA GLU A 457 -21.07 6.60 11.44
C GLU A 457 -20.87 6.47 12.96
N SER A 458 -21.16 5.28 13.48
CA SER A 458 -21.16 4.95 14.90
C SER A 458 -19.77 5.01 15.55
N TRP A 459 -18.71 4.66 14.82
CA TRP A 459 -17.32 4.66 15.35
C TRP A 459 -16.85 6.05 15.74
N ALA A 460 -17.44 7.09 15.17
CA ALA A 460 -17.10 8.47 15.46
C ALA A 460 -17.61 8.92 16.85
N VAL A 461 -18.64 8.24 17.37
CA VAL A 461 -19.09 8.38 18.77
C VAL A 461 -18.06 7.76 19.73
N ASP A 462 -17.49 6.62 19.34
CA ASP A 462 -16.48 5.89 20.11
C ASP A 462 -15.13 6.61 20.12
N ALA A 463 -14.68 7.14 18.98
CA ALA A 463 -13.48 7.99 18.93
C ALA A 463 -13.60 9.23 19.84
N ARG A 464 -14.80 9.85 19.91
CA ARG A 464 -15.07 10.99 20.79
C ARG A 464 -15.20 10.61 22.25
N SER A 465 -15.62 9.39 22.58
CA SER A 465 -15.67 8.92 23.97
C SER A 465 -14.25 8.66 24.48
N ILE A 466 -13.42 7.99 23.68
CA ILE A 466 -12.00 7.74 23.95
C ILE A 466 -11.25 9.06 24.13
N TYR A 467 -11.39 10.02 23.21
CA TYR A 467 -10.74 11.33 23.33
C TYR A 467 -11.16 12.11 24.58
N ARG A 468 -12.46 12.11 24.92
CA ARG A 468 -12.97 12.78 26.12
C ARG A 468 -12.49 12.15 27.42
N GLN A 469 -12.31 10.83 27.44
CA GLN A 469 -11.79 10.12 28.61
C GLN A 469 -10.28 10.37 28.78
N LEU A 470 -9.52 10.31 27.68
CA LEU A 470 -8.07 10.55 27.67
C LEU A 470 -7.68 11.99 28.02
N SER A 471 -8.51 12.97 27.64
CA SER A 471 -8.29 14.38 27.99
C SER A 471 -8.64 14.70 29.44
N ARG A 472 -9.64 14.01 30.02
CA ARG A 472 -10.07 14.20 31.41
C ARG A 472 -9.13 13.54 32.42
N ALA A 473 -8.54 12.40 32.07
CA ALA A 473 -7.67 11.65 32.96
C ALA A 473 -6.27 12.30 33.10
N GLN A 474 -5.81 12.41 34.34
CA GLN A 474 -4.48 12.92 34.69
C GLN A 474 -3.49 11.77 34.92
N ILE A 475 -2.19 12.07 34.92
CA ILE A 475 -1.13 11.07 35.12
C ILE A 475 -1.33 10.31 36.44
N GLU A 476 -1.71 11.02 37.52
CA GLU A 476 -1.96 10.41 38.83
C GLU A 476 -3.17 9.45 38.82
N ASP A 477 -4.24 9.78 38.08
CA ASP A 477 -5.39 8.88 37.94
C ASP A 477 -5.03 7.62 37.13
N PHE A 478 -4.23 7.78 36.07
CA PHE A 478 -3.76 6.69 35.21
C PHE A 478 -2.85 5.70 35.94
N ILE A 479 -2.02 6.19 36.87
CA ILE A 479 -1.16 5.34 37.71
C ILE A 479 -1.99 4.53 38.72
N ASN A 480 -3.09 5.11 39.20
CA ASN A 480 -3.87 4.52 40.30
C ASN A 480 -5.09 3.70 39.85
N GLN A 481 -5.53 3.81 38.59
CA GLN A 481 -6.78 3.18 38.10
C GLN A 481 -6.55 2.18 36.96
N PRO A 482 -6.41 0.87 37.25
CA PRO A 482 -6.22 -0.16 36.22
C PRO A 482 -7.46 -0.38 35.34
N THR A 483 -8.65 -0.07 35.85
CA THR A 483 -9.92 -0.22 35.12
C THR A 483 -10.06 0.79 33.98
N LEU A 484 -9.42 1.96 34.09
CA LEU A 484 -9.46 3.01 33.08
C LEU A 484 -8.72 2.58 31.80
N TRP A 485 -7.61 1.85 31.95
CA TRP A 485 -6.89 1.24 30.82
C TRP A 485 -7.76 0.26 30.05
N GLN A 486 -8.45 -0.63 30.75
CA GLN A 486 -9.37 -1.61 30.13
C GLN A 486 -10.51 -0.90 29.38
N THR A 487 -11.07 0.15 29.99
CA THR A 487 -12.16 0.96 29.41
C THR A 487 -11.75 1.70 28.13
N LEU A 488 -10.46 1.99 27.94
CA LEU A 488 -9.93 2.70 26.76
C LEU A 488 -9.37 1.73 25.70
N LEU A 489 -8.74 0.65 26.14
CA LEU A 489 -8.07 -0.32 25.27
C LEU A 489 -9.06 -1.14 24.45
N GLU A 490 -10.12 -1.67 25.07
CA GLU A 490 -11.09 -2.52 24.36
C GLU A 490 -11.77 -1.76 23.22
N PRO A 491 -12.35 -0.55 23.42
CA PRO A 491 -12.96 0.21 22.33
C PRO A 491 -11.97 0.61 21.24
N SER A 492 -10.71 0.89 21.59
CA SER A 492 -9.70 1.26 20.59
C SER A 492 -9.32 0.08 19.67
N ARG A 493 -9.27 -1.14 20.21
CA ARG A 493 -9.00 -2.37 19.45
C ARG A 493 -10.19 -2.76 18.59
N GLU A 494 -11.39 -2.67 19.14
CA GLU A 494 -12.62 -2.92 18.40
C GLU A 494 -12.75 -1.95 17.22
N LEU A 495 -12.54 -0.65 17.45
CA LEU A 495 -12.57 0.37 16.41
C LEU A 495 -11.54 0.12 15.31
N ALA A 496 -10.29 -0.20 15.68
CA ALA A 496 -9.25 -0.55 14.70
C ALA A 496 -9.66 -1.76 13.85
N SER A 497 -10.17 -2.81 14.48
CA SER A 497 -10.61 -4.01 13.78
C SER A 497 -11.83 -3.77 12.89
N ALA A 498 -12.78 -2.94 13.32
CA ALA A 498 -13.97 -2.60 12.56
C ALA A 498 -13.63 -1.80 11.30
N LEU A 499 -12.78 -0.78 11.42
CA LEU A 499 -12.30 0.00 10.29
C LEU A 499 -11.49 -0.86 9.30
N GLN A 500 -10.66 -1.77 9.81
CA GLN A 500 -9.91 -2.69 8.95
C GLN A 500 -10.82 -3.68 8.22
N ALA A 501 -11.86 -4.21 8.88
CA ALA A 501 -12.86 -5.08 8.23
C ALA A 501 -13.65 -4.33 7.15
N GLN A 502 -13.99 -3.06 7.37
CA GLN A 502 -14.64 -2.21 6.37
C GLN A 502 -13.73 -1.98 5.15
N LEU A 503 -12.44 -1.72 5.36
CA LEU A 503 -11.46 -1.59 4.29
C LEU A 503 -11.28 -2.86 3.48
N GLU A 504 -11.27 -4.01 4.14
CA GLU A 504 -11.22 -5.31 3.46
C GLU A 504 -12.49 -5.55 2.65
N MET A 505 -13.67 -5.16 3.15
CA MET A 505 -14.92 -5.24 2.40
C MET A 505 -14.97 -4.31 1.19
N GLU A 506 -14.51 -3.05 1.31
CA GLU A 506 -14.42 -2.12 0.18
C GLU A 506 -13.40 -2.60 -0.88
N ARG A 507 -12.25 -3.14 -0.43
CA ARG A 507 -11.27 -3.76 -1.35
C ARG A 507 -11.81 -5.00 -2.03
N LEU A 508 -12.56 -5.83 -1.30
CA LEU A 508 -13.21 -7.01 -1.85
C LEU A 508 -14.35 -6.64 -2.78
N SER A 509 -15.09 -5.55 -2.54
CA SER A 509 -16.10 -5.06 -3.48
C SER A 509 -15.45 -4.54 -4.76
N ASP A 510 -14.40 -3.73 -4.66
CA ASP A 510 -13.65 -3.24 -5.82
C ASP A 510 -13.03 -4.39 -6.63
N ASN A 511 -12.56 -5.44 -5.96
CA ASN A 511 -12.06 -6.66 -6.61
C ASN A 511 -13.20 -7.55 -7.15
N ALA A 512 -14.35 -7.63 -6.48
CA ALA A 512 -15.51 -8.43 -6.92
C ALA A 512 -16.20 -7.84 -8.16
N PHE A 513 -16.04 -6.54 -8.42
CA PHE A 513 -16.43 -5.92 -9.68
C PHE A 513 -15.41 -6.10 -10.81
N SER A 514 -14.29 -6.82 -10.59
CA SER A 514 -13.43 -7.29 -11.67
C SER A 514 -13.93 -8.64 -12.21
N PRO A 515 -14.40 -8.73 -13.47
CA PRO A 515 -15.08 -9.92 -14.02
C PRO A 515 -14.14 -11.11 -14.31
N SER A 516 -12.92 -11.16 -13.76
CA SER A 516 -11.88 -12.11 -14.14
C SER A 516 -11.62 -13.26 -13.15
N GLU A 517 -12.12 -13.21 -11.92
CA GLU A 517 -11.85 -14.25 -10.90
C GLU A 517 -12.98 -15.30 -10.74
N GLN A 518 -13.89 -15.40 -11.72
CA GLN A 518 -14.95 -16.42 -11.74
C GLN A 518 -14.47 -17.77 -12.33
N THR A 519 -13.42 -18.36 -11.76
CA THR A 519 -13.13 -19.79 -12.01
C THR A 519 -13.00 -20.50 -10.66
N PRO A 520 -13.97 -21.34 -10.26
CA PRO A 520 -13.85 -22.10 -9.03
C PRO A 520 -12.68 -23.09 -9.09
N PRO A 521 -11.99 -23.38 -7.96
CA PRO A 521 -10.83 -24.26 -7.95
C PRO A 521 -11.13 -25.68 -8.45
N SER A 522 -10.21 -26.26 -9.22
CA SER A 522 -10.31 -27.56 -9.92
C SER A 522 -10.83 -28.78 -9.11
N PRO A 523 -10.62 -28.96 -7.79
CA PRO A 523 -11.25 -30.10 -7.09
C PRO A 523 -12.79 -30.04 -7.07
N TYR A 524 -13.39 -28.85 -7.21
CA TYR A 524 -14.83 -28.67 -7.31
C TYR A 524 -15.36 -28.84 -8.73
N GLU A 525 -14.52 -28.74 -9.77
CA GLU A 525 -14.94 -29.03 -11.15
C GLU A 525 -15.45 -30.46 -11.27
N SER A 526 -14.75 -31.44 -10.67
CA SER A 526 -15.17 -32.84 -10.73
C SER A 526 -16.53 -33.07 -10.06
N GLN A 527 -16.82 -32.38 -8.96
CA GLN A 527 -18.08 -32.53 -8.22
C GLN A 527 -19.23 -31.79 -8.92
N VAL A 528 -18.95 -30.61 -9.47
CA VAL A 528 -19.88 -29.81 -10.27
C VAL A 528 -20.19 -30.52 -11.59
N GLU A 529 -19.19 -31.09 -12.25
CA GLU A 529 -19.35 -31.87 -13.47
C GLU A 529 -20.12 -33.17 -13.20
N THR A 530 -19.88 -33.85 -12.07
CA THR A 530 -20.69 -35.00 -11.65
C THR A 530 -22.14 -34.60 -11.36
N TYR A 531 -22.35 -33.45 -10.71
CA TYR A 531 -23.68 -32.89 -10.44
C TYR A 531 -24.42 -32.56 -11.75
N TYR A 532 -23.82 -31.80 -12.67
CA TYR A 532 -24.45 -31.48 -13.96
C TYR A 532 -24.62 -32.71 -14.87
N ARG A 533 -23.70 -33.69 -14.80
CA ARG A 533 -23.84 -34.97 -15.53
C ARG A 533 -25.03 -35.78 -15.02
N SER A 534 -25.16 -35.94 -13.70
CA SER A 534 -26.33 -36.59 -13.09
C SER A 534 -27.64 -35.86 -13.37
N LEU A 535 -27.63 -34.52 -13.40
CA LEU A 535 -28.78 -33.71 -13.78
C LEU A 535 -29.17 -33.92 -15.25
N SER A 536 -28.18 -34.02 -16.14
CA SER A 536 -28.42 -34.25 -17.58
C SER A 536 -28.87 -35.68 -17.90
N GLU A 537 -28.41 -36.68 -17.17
CA GLU A 537 -28.90 -38.07 -17.29
C GLU A 537 -30.35 -38.18 -16.78
N LEU A 538 -30.71 -37.49 -15.69
CA LEU A 538 -32.08 -37.45 -15.18
C LEU A 538 -33.07 -36.71 -16.09
N ILE A 539 -32.60 -35.75 -16.88
CA ILE A 539 -33.42 -35.06 -17.90
C ILE A 539 -33.62 -35.96 -19.13
N ARG A 540 -32.61 -36.76 -19.51
CA ARG A 540 -32.71 -37.71 -20.63
C ARG A 540 -33.61 -38.90 -20.36
N ASP A 541 -33.72 -39.37 -19.11
CA ASP A 541 -34.65 -40.45 -18.73
C ASP A 541 -36.12 -40.02 -18.65
N LYS A 542 -36.43 -38.74 -18.94
CA LYS A 542 -37.79 -38.17 -18.94
C LYS A 542 -38.29 -37.66 -20.30
N GLU A 543 -37.50 -37.78 -21.36
CA GLU A 543 -37.98 -37.74 -22.76
C GLU A 543 -38.26 -39.17 -23.25
#